data_AF-A0A963QMS7-F1
#
_entry.id   AF-A0A963QMS7-F1
#
_cell.length_a   1.000
_cell.length_b   1.000
_cell.length_c   1.000
_cell.angle_alpha   90.00
_cell.angle_beta   90.00
_cell.angle_gamma   90.00
#
_symmetry.space_group_name_H-M   'P 1'
#
loop_
_entity.id
_entity.type
_entity.pdbx_description
1 polymer ?
#
loop_
_entity_poly.entity_id
_entity_poly.type
_entity_poly.pdbx_seq_one_letter_code
_entity_poly.pdbx_strand_id
1 'polypeptide(L)'
;MAKRNHSSRNPTVWRAITLTASVALCVYGGASLTQGLAVPVKAEVAQKGLERQFEQRLALQATATQRHPAALVRPQPSRPQTGPAPKASASPGKAPMLVRLGVARLGISEIVRSGEATHERLAGGPIMIKRGDAANPVTIVSAHRDTHFLFVRDLQQDDVVTMQSADGTIDRYRVIGFETVRWNRFRYPLDPARPLLALATCYPFGSTEYGGPWRRVAWAERIG
;
A
#
# COMPACT_ATOMS: atom_id res chain seq x y z
N MET A 1 46.82 -20.39 55.67
CA MET A 1 47.53 -19.26 55.00
C MET A 1 47.05 -19.16 53.57
N ALA A 2 46.37 -18.07 53.22
CA ALA A 2 45.80 -17.82 51.90
C ALA A 2 46.61 -16.73 51.18
N LYS A 3 47.08 -17.00 49.96
CA LYS A 3 47.60 -15.95 49.05
C LYS A 3 46.51 -15.66 48.01
N ARG A 4 45.68 -14.66 48.28
CA ARG A 4 44.77 -14.09 47.27
C ARG A 4 45.63 -13.38 46.22
N ASN A 5 45.60 -13.89 45.00
CA ASN A 5 46.28 -13.31 43.85
C ASN A 5 45.45 -12.09 43.39
N HIS A 6 45.81 -10.89 43.85
CA HIS A 6 45.20 -9.64 43.38
C HIS A 6 45.86 -9.26 42.05
N SER A 7 45.24 -9.64 40.94
CA SER A 7 45.53 -9.05 39.63
C SER A 7 45.15 -7.56 39.70
N SER A 8 46.15 -6.68 39.82
CA SER A 8 45.96 -5.24 39.80
C SER A 8 45.60 -4.81 38.38
N ARG A 9 44.31 -4.87 38.04
CA ARG A 9 43.79 -4.30 36.80
C ARG A 9 44.08 -2.80 36.79
N ASN A 10 44.85 -2.35 35.80
CA ASN A 10 45.24 -0.96 35.68
C ASN A 10 43.99 -0.09 35.36
N PRO A 11 43.55 0.79 36.29
CA PRO A 11 42.24 1.45 36.20
C PRO A 11 42.13 2.41 35.00
N THR A 12 43.24 2.97 34.53
CA THR A 12 43.32 3.80 33.31
C THR A 12 43.08 2.99 32.05
N VAL A 13 43.67 1.80 31.96
CA VAL A 13 43.47 0.89 30.81
C VAL A 13 42.02 0.43 30.75
N TRP A 14 41.43 0.07 31.89
CA TRP A 14 40.02 -0.32 31.95
C TRP A 14 39.07 0.82 31.59
N ARG A 15 39.33 2.05 32.05
CA ARG A 15 38.57 3.24 31.66
C ARG A 15 38.62 3.49 30.16
N ALA A 16 39.80 3.40 29.55
CA ALA A 16 39.97 3.57 28.11
C ALA A 16 39.18 2.50 27.33
N ILE A 17 39.29 1.23 27.70
CA ILE A 17 38.54 0.13 27.09
C ILE A 17 37.03 0.36 27.19
N THR A 18 36.53 0.73 28.38
CA THR A 18 35.09 0.99 28.55
C THR A 18 34.60 2.19 27.76
N LEU A 19 35.41 3.25 27.63
CA LEU A 19 35.05 4.43 26.85
C LEU A 19 34.97 4.07 25.36
N THR A 20 35.98 3.37 24.84
CA THR A 20 36.01 2.93 23.43
C THR A 20 34.84 1.99 23.13
N ALA A 21 34.54 1.03 24.01
CA ALA A 21 33.40 0.13 23.85
C ALA A 21 32.05 0.88 23.85
N SER A 22 31.86 1.84 24.76
CA SER A 22 30.65 2.67 24.81
C SER A 22 30.49 3.53 23.56
N VAL A 23 31.57 4.16 23.08
CA VAL A 23 31.54 4.94 21.83
C VAL A 23 31.19 4.06 20.64
N ALA A 24 31.79 2.87 20.54
CA ALA A 24 31.47 1.91 19.49
C ALA A 24 30.01 1.46 19.54
N LEU A 25 29.46 1.22 20.74
CA LEU A 25 28.06 0.87 20.93
C LEU A 25 27.12 2.01 20.52
N CYS A 26 27.45 3.26 20.87
CA CYS A 26 26.70 4.45 20.45
C CYS A 26 26.71 4.64 18.92
N VAL A 27 27.87 4.46 18.28
CA VAL A 27 27.99 4.54 16.81
C VAL A 27 27.16 3.44 16.14
N TYR A 28 27.26 2.20 16.64
CA TYR A 28 26.47 1.09 16.12
C TYR A 28 24.95 1.28 16.32
N GLY A 29 24.54 1.75 17.50
CA GLY A 29 23.15 2.10 17.79
C GLY A 29 22.64 3.21 16.87
N GLY A 30 23.43 4.27 16.67
CA GLY A 30 23.12 5.34 15.72
C GLY A 30 22.95 4.83 14.29
N ALA A 31 23.87 3.98 13.81
CA ALA A 31 23.79 3.38 12.47
C ALA A 31 22.56 2.46 12.30
N SER A 32 22.16 1.75 13.35
CA SER A 32 20.98 0.88 13.32
C SER A 32 19.68 1.71 13.25
N LEU A 33 19.62 2.83 13.99
CA LEU A 33 18.47 3.75 13.96
C LEU A 33 18.32 4.44 12.59
N THR A 34 19.42 4.82 11.95
CA THR A 34 19.35 5.46 10.62
C THR A 34 18.84 4.49 9.56
N GLN A 35 19.23 3.21 9.61
CA GLN A 35 18.69 2.18 8.72
C GLN A 35 17.19 1.94 8.94
N GLY A 36 16.74 1.92 10.20
CA GLY A 36 15.32 1.76 10.54
C GLY A 36 14.42 2.88 10.00
N LEU A 37 14.91 4.13 10.01
CA LEU A 37 14.16 5.29 9.49
C LEU A 37 14.18 5.42 7.96
N ALA A 38 15.12 4.78 7.27
CA ALA A 38 15.25 4.92 5.82
C ALA A 38 14.03 4.36 5.04
N VAL A 39 13.42 3.29 5.54
CA VAL A 39 12.27 2.65 4.90
C VAL A 39 11.01 3.54 4.91
N PRO A 40 10.52 4.05 6.06
CA PRO A 40 9.34 4.92 6.09
C PRO A 40 9.57 6.24 5.35
N VAL A 41 10.77 6.83 5.43
CA VAL A 41 11.08 8.07 4.70
C VAL A 41 11.01 7.86 3.19
N LYS A 42 11.57 6.76 2.67
CA LYS A 42 11.50 6.44 1.23
C LYS A 42 10.06 6.20 0.78
N ALA A 43 9.25 5.53 1.61
CA ALA A 43 7.83 5.31 1.34
C ALA A 43 7.06 6.64 1.22
N GLU A 44 7.29 7.58 2.13
CA GLU A 44 6.63 8.89 2.12
C GLU A 44 7.07 9.74 0.92
N VAL A 45 8.37 9.73 0.57
CA VAL A 45 8.88 10.44 -0.61
C VAL A 45 8.27 9.87 -1.90
N ALA A 46 8.13 8.55 -2.01
CA ALA A 46 7.47 7.90 -3.14
C ALA A 46 6.00 8.36 -3.24
N GLN A 47 5.27 8.40 -2.12
CA GLN A 47 3.89 8.88 -2.09
C GLN A 47 3.76 10.33 -2.55
N LYS A 48 4.64 11.24 -2.10
CA LYS A 48 4.63 12.64 -2.57
C LYS A 48 4.81 12.76 -4.09
N GLY A 49 5.63 11.89 -4.69
CA GLY A 49 5.79 11.84 -6.15
C GLY A 49 4.50 11.41 -6.86
N LEU A 50 3.83 10.38 -6.34
CA LEU A 50 2.58 9.87 -6.89
C LEU A 50 1.42 10.85 -6.71
N GLU A 51 1.38 11.52 -5.56
CA GLU A 51 0.39 12.55 -5.23
C GLU A 51 0.42 13.68 -6.26
N ARG A 52 1.62 14.19 -6.57
CA ARG A 52 1.79 15.22 -7.61
C ARG A 52 1.29 14.75 -8.98
N GLN A 53 1.60 13.51 -9.36
CA GLN A 53 1.12 12.94 -10.63
C GLN A 53 -0.40 12.77 -10.66
N PHE A 54 -0.99 12.39 -9.53
CA PHE A 54 -2.44 12.26 -9.40
C PHE A 54 -3.12 13.62 -9.54
N GLU A 55 -2.66 14.63 -8.80
CA GLU A 55 -3.21 15.99 -8.84
C GLU A 55 -3.09 16.63 -10.24
N GLN A 56 -1.96 16.42 -10.92
CA GLN A 56 -1.80 16.87 -12.30
C GLN A 56 -2.85 16.24 -13.23
N ARG A 57 -3.13 14.93 -13.11
CA ARG A 57 -4.15 14.25 -13.93
C ARG A 57 -5.56 14.73 -13.59
N LEU A 58 -5.85 14.94 -12.32
CA LEU A 58 -7.13 15.47 -11.85
C LEU A 58 -7.40 16.87 -12.41
N ALA A 59 -6.41 17.76 -12.35
CA ALA A 59 -6.50 19.11 -12.89
C ALA A 59 -6.66 19.13 -14.43
N LEU A 60 -5.94 18.26 -15.13
CA LEU A 60 -6.07 18.12 -16.59
C LEU A 60 -7.47 17.65 -16.99
N GLN A 61 -8.04 16.68 -16.27
CA GLN A 61 -9.39 16.19 -16.53
C GLN A 61 -10.44 17.29 -16.26
N ALA A 62 -10.32 18.00 -15.13
CA ALA A 62 -11.23 19.09 -14.79
C ALA A 62 -11.23 20.18 -15.89
N THR A 63 -10.05 20.53 -16.40
CA THR A 63 -9.92 21.50 -17.50
C THR A 63 -10.54 20.98 -18.81
N ALA A 64 -10.35 19.69 -19.12
CA ALA A 64 -10.92 19.07 -20.32
C ALA A 64 -12.46 19.04 -20.29
N THR A 65 -13.04 18.70 -19.13
CA THR A 65 -14.50 18.72 -18.92
C THR A 65 -15.07 20.13 -19.01
N GLN A 66 -14.35 21.15 -18.49
CA GLN A 66 -14.77 22.54 -18.58
C GLN A 66 -14.73 23.12 -20.01
N ARG A 67 -13.76 22.68 -20.85
CA ARG A 67 -13.62 23.16 -22.25
C ARG A 67 -14.63 22.54 -23.23
N HIS A 68 -15.23 21.40 -22.90
CA HIS A 68 -16.24 20.74 -23.73
C HIS A 68 -17.55 20.46 -22.98
N PRO A 69 -18.32 21.50 -22.59
CA PRO A 69 -19.67 21.30 -22.10
C PRO A 69 -20.56 20.93 -23.30
N ALA A 70 -20.81 19.64 -23.51
CA ALA A 70 -21.79 19.12 -24.47
C ALA A 70 -21.61 19.55 -25.95
N ALA A 71 -20.57 19.06 -26.62
CA ALA A 71 -20.67 18.88 -28.08
C ALA A 71 -21.49 17.62 -28.35
N LEU A 72 -22.73 17.79 -28.84
CA LEU A 72 -23.66 16.76 -29.27
C LEU A 72 -22.94 15.60 -29.99
N VAL A 73 -22.85 14.45 -29.31
CA VAL A 73 -22.46 13.18 -29.92
C VAL A 73 -23.53 12.84 -30.95
N ARG A 74 -23.22 13.01 -32.24
CA ARG A 74 -23.97 12.34 -33.30
C ARG A 74 -23.63 10.84 -33.21
N PRO A 75 -24.62 9.93 -33.15
CA PRO A 75 -24.31 8.51 -33.13
C PRO A 75 -23.80 8.10 -34.52
N GLN A 76 -22.54 7.66 -34.60
CA GLN A 76 -22.08 6.83 -35.71
C GLN A 76 -22.54 5.39 -35.46
N PRO A 77 -23.16 4.70 -36.44
CA PRO A 77 -23.54 3.31 -36.28
C PRO A 77 -22.28 2.42 -36.28
N SER A 78 -21.98 1.82 -35.13
CA SER A 78 -20.93 0.82 -35.00
C SER A 78 -21.39 -0.54 -35.53
N ARG A 79 -20.62 -1.09 -36.46
CA ARG A 79 -20.79 -2.42 -37.06
C ARG A 79 -20.59 -3.50 -35.99
N PRO A 80 -21.33 -4.64 -36.00
CA PRO A 80 -21.16 -5.68 -35.00
C PRO A 80 -19.83 -6.43 -35.23
N GLN A 81 -18.96 -6.45 -34.22
CA GLN A 81 -17.80 -7.34 -34.19
C GLN A 81 -18.13 -8.54 -33.29
N THR A 82 -18.49 -9.67 -33.91
CA THR A 82 -18.58 -10.98 -33.26
C THR A 82 -17.23 -11.69 -33.38
N GLY A 83 -16.51 -11.79 -32.27
CA GLY A 83 -15.27 -12.56 -32.12
C GLY A 83 -14.92 -12.73 -30.64
N PRO A 84 -14.25 -13.82 -30.23
CA PRO A 84 -14.02 -14.12 -28.82
C PRO A 84 -13.11 -13.09 -28.15
N ALA A 85 -13.49 -12.64 -26.95
CA ALA A 85 -12.82 -11.58 -26.21
C ALA A 85 -11.34 -11.93 -25.90
N PRO A 86 -10.38 -11.01 -26.13
CA PRO A 86 -9.00 -11.26 -25.76
C PRO A 86 -8.84 -11.11 -24.25
N LYS A 87 -8.11 -12.06 -23.65
CA LYS A 87 -7.64 -11.99 -22.25
C LYS A 87 -6.95 -10.65 -22.03
N ALA A 88 -7.20 -10.04 -20.86
CA ALA A 88 -6.59 -8.79 -20.41
C ALA A 88 -5.06 -8.87 -20.44
N SER A 89 -4.47 -8.56 -21.59
CA SER A 89 -3.05 -8.28 -21.75
C SER A 89 -2.90 -6.78 -21.68
N ALA A 90 -2.10 -6.30 -20.72
CA ALA A 90 -1.78 -4.91 -20.57
C ALA A 90 -1.16 -4.39 -21.89
N SER A 91 -1.83 -3.42 -22.53
CA SER A 91 -1.30 -2.77 -23.73
C SER A 91 -0.02 -2.00 -23.35
N PRO A 92 1.12 -2.21 -24.04
CA PRO A 92 2.33 -1.44 -23.78
C PRO A 92 2.05 0.03 -24.14
N GLY A 93 2.26 0.94 -23.20
CA GLY A 93 2.10 2.40 -23.39
C GLY A 93 0.96 3.07 -22.63
N LYS A 94 0.04 2.34 -21.99
CA LYS A 94 -1.00 2.96 -21.15
C LYS A 94 -0.43 3.24 -19.75
N ALA A 95 -0.37 4.51 -19.37
CA ALA A 95 0.07 4.91 -18.03
C ALA A 95 -0.76 4.18 -16.95
N PRO A 96 -0.14 3.74 -15.84
CA PRO A 96 -0.85 3.02 -14.79
C PRO A 96 -1.97 3.90 -14.22
N MET A 97 -3.12 3.28 -13.91
CA MET A 97 -4.21 3.95 -13.22
C MET A 97 -3.72 4.38 -11.83
N LEU A 98 -4.06 5.61 -11.45
CA LEU A 98 -3.79 6.17 -10.13
C LEU A 98 -5.13 6.43 -9.44
N VAL A 99 -5.24 6.02 -8.18
CA VAL A 99 -6.42 6.22 -7.35
C VAL A 99 -5.95 6.66 -5.97
N ARG A 100 -6.53 7.72 -5.41
CA ARG A 100 -6.29 8.09 -4.00
C ARG A 100 -7.18 7.26 -3.10
N LEU A 101 -6.57 6.46 -2.23
CA LEU A 101 -7.23 5.75 -1.15
C LEU A 101 -7.21 6.61 0.11
N GLY A 102 -8.35 6.77 0.77
CA GLY A 102 -8.46 7.53 2.02
C GLY A 102 -9.20 6.77 3.12
N VAL A 103 -8.78 6.97 4.37
CA VAL A 103 -9.51 6.50 5.57
C VAL A 103 -9.56 7.65 6.57
N ALA A 104 -10.69 8.36 6.61
CA ALA A 104 -10.80 9.64 7.33
C ALA A 104 -10.53 9.52 8.83
N ARG A 105 -11.06 8.49 9.50
CA ARG A 105 -10.87 8.27 10.95
C ARG A 105 -9.39 8.12 11.33
N LEU A 106 -8.60 7.55 10.43
CA LEU A 106 -7.18 7.28 10.64
C LEU A 106 -6.27 8.36 10.04
N GLY A 107 -6.83 9.38 9.37
CA GLY A 107 -6.04 10.41 8.69
C GLY A 107 -5.20 9.88 7.52
N ILE A 108 -5.59 8.75 6.92
CA ILE A 108 -4.84 8.09 5.85
C ILE A 108 -5.20 8.67 4.49
N SER A 109 -4.17 8.93 3.68
CA SER A 109 -4.28 9.26 2.25
C SER A 109 -3.08 8.66 1.51
N GLU A 110 -3.33 7.70 0.62
CA GLU A 110 -2.30 6.96 -0.12
C GLU A 110 -2.67 6.87 -1.59
N ILE A 111 -1.72 7.09 -2.50
CA ILE A 111 -1.93 6.84 -3.93
C ILE A 111 -1.68 5.37 -4.24
N VAL A 112 -2.73 4.73 -4.75
CA VAL A 112 -2.76 3.36 -5.26
C VAL A 112 -2.47 3.36 -6.76
N ARG A 113 -1.64 2.42 -7.22
CA ARG A 113 -1.32 2.25 -8.65
C ARG A 113 -1.77 0.91 -9.19
N SER A 114 -2.31 0.85 -10.39
CA SER A 114 -2.56 -0.46 -11.04
C SER A 114 -1.26 -1.16 -11.43
N GLY A 115 -1.20 -2.48 -11.23
CA GLY A 115 -0.13 -3.32 -11.77
C GLY A 115 0.16 -4.55 -10.92
N GLU A 116 1.34 -5.12 -11.13
CA GLU A 116 1.80 -6.29 -10.39
C GLU A 116 2.38 -5.90 -9.02
N ALA A 117 2.11 -6.73 -8.01
CA ALA A 117 2.56 -6.54 -6.65
C ALA A 117 3.89 -7.26 -6.38
N THR A 118 4.97 -6.79 -7.04
CA THR A 118 6.34 -7.22 -6.70
C THR A 118 6.82 -6.55 -5.42
N HIS A 119 7.83 -7.12 -4.75
CA HIS A 119 8.38 -6.57 -3.51
C HIS A 119 8.83 -5.11 -3.66
N GLU A 120 9.54 -4.81 -4.75
CA GLU A 120 10.06 -3.47 -5.05
C GLU A 120 8.93 -2.46 -5.28
N ARG A 121 7.86 -2.89 -5.98
CA ARG A 121 6.71 -2.02 -6.28
C ARG A 121 5.89 -1.73 -5.04
N LEU A 122 5.68 -2.72 -4.18
CA LEU A 122 4.97 -2.58 -2.90
C LEU A 122 5.74 -1.73 -1.88
N ALA A 123 7.08 -1.72 -1.96
CA ALA A 123 7.91 -0.82 -1.14
C ALA A 123 7.73 0.66 -1.53
N GLY A 124 7.29 0.94 -2.76
CA GLY A 124 7.06 2.29 -3.26
C GLY A 124 5.59 2.74 -3.26
N GLY A 125 4.67 1.97 -2.67
CA GLY A 125 3.26 2.36 -2.54
C GLY A 125 2.27 1.21 -2.74
N PRO A 126 1.00 1.41 -2.37
CA PRO A 126 -0.07 0.44 -2.64
C PRO A 126 -0.26 0.14 -4.14
N ILE A 127 -0.57 -1.11 -4.43
CA ILE A 127 -0.80 -1.62 -5.77
C ILE A 127 -2.20 -2.23 -5.88
N MET A 128 -2.99 -1.75 -6.83
CA MET A 128 -4.23 -2.40 -7.26
C MET A 128 -3.89 -3.54 -8.20
N ILE A 129 -3.94 -4.77 -7.67
CA ILE A 129 -3.62 -6.00 -8.39
C ILE A 129 -4.81 -6.55 -9.19
N LYS A 130 -6.02 -6.17 -8.78
CA LYS A 130 -7.26 -6.45 -9.51
C LYS A 130 -8.16 -5.25 -9.42
N ARG A 131 -8.66 -4.78 -10.57
CA ARG A 131 -9.74 -3.81 -10.66
C ARG A 131 -11.07 -4.55 -10.76
N GLY A 132 -12.08 -4.12 -10.01
CA GLY A 132 -13.45 -4.58 -10.20
C GLY A 132 -14.01 -4.12 -11.55
N ASP A 133 -14.84 -4.95 -12.16
CA ASP A 133 -15.57 -4.63 -13.39
C ASP A 133 -17.02 -5.14 -13.29
N ALA A 134 -17.77 -5.02 -14.40
CA ALA A 134 -19.17 -5.42 -14.44
C ALA A 134 -19.39 -6.93 -14.27
N ALA A 135 -18.42 -7.77 -14.63
CA ALA A 135 -18.52 -9.22 -14.49
C ALA A 135 -18.09 -9.69 -13.09
N ASN A 136 -17.12 -9.01 -12.49
CA ASN A 136 -16.68 -9.26 -11.13
C ASN A 136 -16.28 -7.94 -10.43
N PRO A 137 -17.19 -7.34 -9.63
CA PRO A 137 -16.98 -6.05 -9.02
C PRO A 137 -16.14 -6.12 -7.72
N VAL A 138 -15.14 -7.02 -7.68
CA VAL A 138 -14.15 -7.09 -6.58
C VAL A 138 -12.87 -6.38 -6.99
N THR A 139 -12.50 -5.34 -6.24
CA THR A 139 -11.20 -4.65 -6.35
C THR A 139 -10.28 -5.14 -5.25
N ILE A 140 -9.02 -5.43 -5.58
CA ILE A 140 -8.02 -5.89 -4.62
C ILE A 140 -6.81 -4.96 -4.67
N VAL A 141 -6.48 -4.40 -3.51
CA VAL A 141 -5.31 -3.54 -3.30
C VAL A 141 -4.38 -4.22 -2.32
N SER A 142 -3.09 -4.24 -2.63
CA SER A 142 -2.03 -4.81 -1.79
C SER A 142 -0.98 -3.75 -1.49
N ALA A 143 -0.47 -3.72 -0.25
CA ALA A 143 0.67 -2.89 0.11
C ALA A 143 1.49 -3.52 1.24
N HIS A 144 2.68 -2.96 1.48
CA HIS A 144 3.57 -3.44 2.53
C HIS A 144 2.97 -3.24 3.94
N ARG A 145 3.06 -4.27 4.80
CA ARG A 145 2.39 -4.30 6.12
C ARG A 145 3.00 -3.31 7.12
N ASP A 146 4.30 -3.06 7.00
CA ASP A 146 5.07 -2.27 7.97
C ASP A 146 5.18 -0.79 7.56
N THR A 147 4.61 -0.40 6.40
CA THR A 147 4.55 0.98 5.93
C THR A 147 3.14 1.35 5.48
N HIS A 148 2.88 1.31 4.17
CA HIS A 148 1.66 1.83 3.55
C HIS A 148 0.37 1.23 4.11
N PHE A 149 0.35 -0.07 4.43
CA PHE A 149 -0.84 -0.76 4.95
C PHE A 149 -0.73 -1.11 6.44
N LEU A 150 0.16 -0.44 7.18
CA LEU A 150 0.20 -0.58 8.65
C LEU A 150 -1.15 -0.20 9.28
N PHE A 151 -1.85 0.79 8.71
CA PHE A 151 -3.17 1.22 9.17
C PHE A 151 -4.24 0.12 9.10
N VAL A 152 -4.04 -0.95 8.30
CA VAL A 152 -4.98 -2.09 8.24
C VAL A 152 -5.09 -2.80 9.60
N ARG A 153 -4.05 -2.71 10.44
CA ARG A 153 -4.10 -3.16 11.83
C ARG A 153 -5.14 -2.40 12.65
N ASP A 154 -5.28 -1.11 12.37
CA ASP A 154 -6.02 -0.15 13.20
C ASP A 154 -7.41 0.16 12.61
N LEU A 155 -7.73 -0.39 11.43
CA LEU A 155 -9.08 -0.38 10.84
C LEU A 155 -10.09 -1.07 11.76
N GLN A 156 -11.30 -0.53 11.75
CA GLN A 156 -12.45 -1.06 12.48
C GLN A 156 -13.58 -1.37 11.50
N GLN A 157 -14.51 -2.22 11.93
CA GLN A 157 -15.77 -2.36 11.22
C GLN A 157 -16.46 -0.99 11.13
N ASP A 158 -17.18 -0.77 10.04
CA ASP A 158 -17.88 0.48 9.70
C ASP A 158 -16.99 1.67 9.31
N ASP A 159 -15.66 1.54 9.35
CA ASP A 159 -14.77 2.53 8.76
C ASP A 159 -15.08 2.76 7.28
N VAL A 160 -15.03 4.01 6.85
CA VAL A 160 -15.22 4.37 5.45
C VAL A 160 -13.88 4.54 4.75
N VAL A 161 -13.67 3.71 3.74
CA VAL A 161 -12.57 3.80 2.78
C VAL A 161 -13.06 4.52 1.53
N THR A 162 -12.37 5.58 1.12
CA THR A 162 -12.65 6.28 -0.14
C THR A 162 -11.65 5.86 -1.21
N MET A 163 -12.12 5.78 -2.46
CA MET A 163 -11.29 5.52 -3.64
C MET A 163 -11.60 6.60 -4.67
N GLN A 164 -10.73 7.59 -4.79
CA GLN A 164 -10.88 8.70 -5.74
C GLN A 164 -10.06 8.43 -7.00
N SER A 165 -10.74 8.30 -8.13
CA SER A 165 -10.10 8.19 -9.44
C SER A 165 -9.56 9.55 -9.89
N ALA A 166 -8.56 9.53 -10.78
CA ALA A 166 -8.00 10.76 -11.35
C ALA A 166 -8.98 11.55 -12.23
N ASP A 167 -10.17 10.99 -12.51
CA ASP A 167 -11.27 11.71 -13.16
C ASP A 167 -12.18 12.48 -12.18
N GLY A 168 -11.86 12.42 -10.88
CA GLY A 168 -12.62 13.07 -9.82
C GLY A 168 -13.72 12.21 -9.21
N THR A 169 -14.05 11.06 -9.81
CA THR A 169 -15.04 10.14 -9.25
C THR A 169 -14.57 9.58 -7.91
N ILE A 170 -15.45 9.58 -6.90
CA ILE A 170 -15.16 9.05 -5.57
C ILE A 170 -16.11 7.89 -5.28
N ASP A 171 -15.55 6.69 -5.17
CA ASP A 171 -16.25 5.55 -4.59
C ASP A 171 -16.03 5.51 -3.08
N ARG A 172 -17.06 5.09 -2.34
CA ARG A 172 -17.00 4.91 -0.89
C ARG A 172 -17.28 3.45 -0.56
N TYR A 173 -16.47 2.89 0.32
CA TYR A 173 -16.62 1.53 0.81
C TYR A 173 -16.68 1.53 2.33
N ARG A 174 -17.56 0.73 2.92
CA ARG A 174 -17.66 0.52 4.37
C ARG A 174 -16.97 -0.79 4.73
N VAL A 175 -16.06 -0.79 5.69
CA VAL A 175 -15.41 -2.01 6.18
C VAL A 175 -16.45 -2.92 6.84
N ILE A 176 -16.56 -4.15 6.36
CA ILE A 176 -17.54 -5.15 6.81
C ILE A 176 -16.89 -6.29 7.60
N GLY A 177 -15.58 -6.43 7.55
CA GLY A 177 -14.89 -7.48 8.28
C GLY A 177 -13.44 -7.67 7.89
N PHE A 178 -12.82 -8.66 8.53
CA PHE A 178 -11.41 -8.98 8.35
C PHE A 178 -11.21 -10.48 8.32
N GLU A 179 -10.24 -10.92 7.52
CA GLU A 179 -9.79 -12.31 7.49
C GLU A 179 -8.27 -12.40 7.55
N THR A 180 -7.78 -13.52 8.07
CA THR A 180 -6.37 -13.90 7.97
C THR A 180 -6.28 -15.21 7.20
N VAL A 181 -5.65 -15.18 6.04
CA VAL A 181 -5.61 -16.32 5.10
C VAL A 181 -4.18 -16.64 4.68
N ARG A 182 -3.93 -17.88 4.27
CA ARG A 182 -2.65 -18.22 3.61
C ARG A 182 -2.64 -17.63 2.20
N TRP A 183 -1.47 -17.19 1.74
CA TRP A 183 -1.28 -16.55 0.43
C TRP A 183 -1.81 -17.40 -0.74
N ASN A 184 -1.72 -18.73 -0.64
CA ASN A 184 -2.19 -19.68 -1.66
C ASN A 184 -3.63 -20.17 -1.45
N ARG A 185 -4.36 -19.60 -0.48
CA ARG A 185 -5.75 -19.94 -0.17
C ARG A 185 -6.69 -18.74 -0.18
N PHE A 186 -6.20 -17.56 -0.59
CA PHE A 186 -7.06 -16.40 -0.77
C PHE A 186 -8.13 -16.69 -1.82
N ARG A 187 -9.39 -16.38 -1.47
CA ARG A 187 -10.56 -16.52 -2.33
C ARG A 187 -11.39 -15.26 -2.21
N TYR A 188 -12.10 -14.91 -3.27
CA TYR A 188 -13.01 -13.77 -3.29
C TYR A 188 -14.32 -14.16 -4.00
N PRO A 189 -15.45 -13.51 -3.67
CA PRO A 189 -16.72 -13.79 -4.32
C PRO A 189 -16.68 -13.50 -5.82
N LEU A 190 -17.23 -14.40 -6.63
CA LEU A 190 -17.33 -14.19 -8.06
C LEU A 190 -18.49 -13.27 -8.45
N ASP A 191 -19.57 -13.31 -7.67
CA ASP A 191 -20.78 -12.51 -7.86
C ASP A 191 -21.28 -11.96 -6.50
N PRO A 192 -20.59 -10.95 -5.93
CA PRO A 192 -21.04 -10.35 -4.70
C PRO A 192 -22.24 -9.42 -4.95
N ALA A 193 -23.19 -9.41 -4.02
CA ALA A 193 -24.40 -8.58 -4.10
C ALA A 193 -24.10 -7.06 -4.21
N ARG A 194 -22.93 -6.63 -3.75
CA ARG A 194 -22.40 -5.26 -3.89
C ARG A 194 -20.93 -5.32 -4.29
N PRO A 195 -20.40 -4.30 -5.00
CA PRO A 195 -18.96 -4.20 -5.26
C PRO A 195 -18.15 -4.26 -3.96
N LEU A 196 -17.05 -5.03 -3.98
CA LEU A 196 -16.19 -5.24 -2.82
C LEU A 196 -14.79 -4.66 -3.04
N LEU A 197 -14.19 -4.19 -1.96
CA LEU A 197 -12.79 -3.78 -1.87
C LEU A 197 -12.08 -4.66 -0.84
N ALA A 198 -11.00 -5.31 -1.26
CA ALA A 198 -10.09 -6.05 -0.40
C ALA A 198 -8.78 -5.29 -0.22
N LEU A 199 -8.45 -4.92 1.01
CA LEU A 199 -7.15 -4.36 1.38
C LEU A 199 -6.28 -5.47 1.99
N ALA A 200 -5.35 -6.01 1.20
CA ALA A 200 -4.54 -7.16 1.56
C ALA A 200 -3.10 -6.77 1.94
N THR A 201 -2.56 -7.37 3.00
CA THR A 201 -1.16 -7.18 3.40
C THR A 201 -0.58 -8.39 4.11
N CYS A 202 0.74 -8.45 4.30
CA CYS A 202 1.40 -9.51 5.07
C CYS A 202 1.00 -9.48 6.55
N TYR A 203 0.98 -10.64 7.19
CA TYR A 203 0.61 -10.81 8.60
C TYR A 203 1.52 -11.87 9.26
N PRO A 204 1.82 -11.81 10.57
CA PRO A 204 1.40 -10.81 11.57
C PRO A 204 2.08 -9.45 11.42
N PHE A 205 1.47 -8.41 11.97
CA PHE A 205 2.06 -7.07 12.08
C PHE A 205 3.19 -7.07 13.12
N GLY A 206 4.26 -6.31 12.86
CA GLY A 206 5.41 -6.22 13.79
C GLY A 206 6.25 -7.50 13.88
N SER A 207 5.99 -8.50 13.03
CA SER A 207 6.81 -9.71 12.97
C SER A 207 8.17 -9.44 12.33
N THR A 208 9.21 -10.00 12.93
CA THR A 208 10.56 -10.06 12.35
C THR A 208 10.69 -11.11 11.25
N GLU A 209 9.69 -11.99 11.10
CA GLU A 209 9.65 -12.99 10.04
C GLU A 209 9.23 -12.32 8.71
N TYR A 210 10.16 -12.32 7.75
CA TYR A 210 9.92 -11.88 6.38
C TYR A 210 9.33 -13.03 5.55
N GLY A 211 8.34 -12.71 4.70
CA GLY A 211 7.80 -13.69 3.74
C GLY A 211 6.88 -14.76 4.34
N GLY A 212 6.45 -14.60 5.60
CA GLY A 212 5.48 -15.50 6.24
C GLY A 212 4.22 -15.72 5.38
N PRO A 213 3.55 -16.88 5.48
CA PRO A 213 2.55 -17.28 4.51
C PRO A 213 1.21 -16.56 4.67
N TRP A 214 1.03 -15.80 5.74
CA TRP A 214 -0.24 -15.23 6.15
C TRP A 214 -0.46 -13.84 5.57
N ARG A 215 -1.71 -13.57 5.19
CA ARG A 215 -2.18 -12.27 4.73
C ARG A 215 -3.36 -11.85 5.57
N ARG A 216 -3.33 -10.60 6.03
CA ARG A 216 -4.50 -9.92 6.61
C ARG A 216 -5.23 -9.25 5.46
N VAL A 217 -6.55 -9.46 5.39
CA VAL A 217 -7.42 -8.80 4.42
C VAL A 217 -8.51 -8.07 5.18
N ALA A 218 -8.66 -6.77 4.94
CA ALA A 218 -9.85 -6.03 5.33
C ALA A 218 -10.81 -5.99 4.14
N TRP A 219 -12.04 -6.43 4.36
CA TRP A 219 -13.11 -6.41 3.37
C TRP A 219 -13.98 -5.19 3.59
N ALA A 220 -14.30 -4.50 2.50
CA ALA A 220 -15.22 -3.38 2.52
C ALA A 220 -16.21 -3.47 1.35
N GLU A 221 -17.47 -3.11 1.57
CA GLU A 221 -18.52 -3.09 0.56
C GLU A 221 -18.81 -1.68 0.08
N ARG A 222 -19.14 -1.49 -1.20
CA ARG A 222 -19.47 -0.16 -1.73
C ARG A 222 -20.78 0.36 -1.13
N ILE A 223 -20.74 1.61 -0.68
CA ILE A 223 -21.89 2.37 -0.19
C ILE A 223 -22.17 3.55 -1.13
N GLY A 224 -23.44 3.77 -1.45
CA GLY A 224 -23.86 4.74 -2.49
C GLY A 224 -24.03 4.05 -3.83
#